data_AF-A0A9E5KTV6-F1
#
_entry.id   AF-A0A9E5KTV6-F1
#
_cell.length_a   1.000
_cell.length_b   1.000
_cell.length_c   1.000
_cell.angle_alpha   90.00
_cell.angle_beta   90.00
_cell.angle_gamma   90.00
#
_symmetry.space_group_name_H-M   'P 1'
#
loop_
_entity.id
_entity.type
_entity.pdbx_description
1 polymer ?
#
loop_
_entity_poly.entity_id
_entity_poly.type
_entity_poly.pdbx_seq_one_letter_code
_entity_poly.pdbx_strand_id
1 'polypeptide(L)' 'MTCNNDLHFAKPDYARQQRCGVPEVIYGAGKTAPQIVAIMRALNDAGQNAFATR' A
#
# COMPACT_ATOMS: atom_id res chain seq x y z
N MET A 1 -8.75 12.72 -12.80
CA MET A 1 -8.32 13.50 -11.62
C MET A 1 -8.25 12.53 -10.45
N THR A 2 -7.09 11.93 -10.21
CA THR A 2 -6.82 11.13 -9.00
C THR A 2 -5.39 11.42 -8.61
N CYS A 3 -5.24 12.54 -7.90
CA CYS A 3 -3.98 12.98 -7.33
C CYS A 3 -3.68 12.06 -6.16
N ASN A 4 -2.65 11.24 -6.35
CA ASN A 4 -1.80 10.57 -5.36
C ASN A 4 -2.36 10.57 -3.92
N ASN A 5 -2.91 9.43 -3.51
CA ASN A 5 -3.33 9.17 -2.14
C ASN A 5 -2.08 8.99 -1.26
N ASP A 6 -1.36 10.09 -1.00
CA ASP A 6 -0.24 10.14 -0.07
C ASP A 6 -0.80 9.95 1.33
N LEU A 7 -0.78 8.71 1.83
CA LEU A 7 -1.11 8.48 3.22
C LEU A 7 -0.03 9.17 4.05
N HIS A 8 -0.38 10.15 4.88
CA HIS A 8 0.60 10.91 5.68
C HIS A 8 1.51 10.03 6.57
N PHE A 9 1.18 8.74 6.72
CA PHE A 9 1.88 7.72 7.49
C PHE A 9 2.55 6.60 6.65
N ALA A 10 2.39 6.62 5.32
CA ALA A 10 3.01 5.67 4.40
C ALA A 10 2.94 6.15 2.94
N LYS A 11 3.98 5.85 2.14
CA LYS A 11 3.98 6.12 0.70
C LYS A 11 4.06 4.80 -0.07
N PRO A 12 2.91 4.20 -0.45
CA PRO A 12 2.89 2.93 -1.16
C PRO A 12 3.41 3.09 -2.59
N ASP A 13 4.18 2.11 -3.08
CA ASP A 13 4.66 2.09 -4.46
C ASP A 13 3.67 1.39 -5.38
N TYR A 14 2.76 2.16 -5.96
CA TYR A 14 1.74 1.67 -6.90
C TYR A 14 2.29 1.19 -8.24
N ALA A 15 3.57 1.36 -8.55
CA ALA A 15 4.19 0.85 -9.78
C ALA A 15 4.96 -0.45 -9.54
N ARG A 16 5.09 -0.89 -8.27
CA ARG A 16 5.94 -2.04 -7.94
C ARG A 16 5.51 -3.31 -8.62
N GLN A 17 4.22 -3.63 -8.65
CA GLN A 17 3.75 -4.85 -9.31
C GLN A 17 4.04 -4.85 -10.81
N GLN A 18 3.94 -3.70 -11.47
CA GLN A 18 4.26 -3.59 -12.90
C GLN A 18 5.76 -3.74 -13.16
N ARG A 19 6.61 -3.19 -12.28
CA ARG A 19 8.07 -3.22 -12.44
C ARG A 19 8.72 -4.52 -11.99
N CYS A 20 8.19 -5.12 -10.93
CA CYS A 20 8.81 -6.26 -10.25
C CYS A 20 7.98 -7.56 -10.36
N GLY A 21 6.78 -7.50 -10.94
CA GLY A 21 5.86 -8.65 -11.06
C GLY A 21 5.21 -9.08 -9.75
N VAL A 22 5.52 -8.40 -8.62
CA VAL A 22 5.04 -8.75 -7.28
C VAL A 22 4.41 -7.55 -6.58
N PRO A 23 3.34 -7.76 -5.78
CA PRO A 23 2.69 -6.70 -5.02
C PRO A 23 3.59 -6.13 -3.92
N GLU A 24 3.26 -4.93 -3.44
CA GLU A 24 3.92 -4.31 -2.30
C GLU A 24 3.60 -5.04 -0.99
N VAL A 25 4.59 -5.11 -0.09
CA VAL A 25 4.45 -5.69 1.25
C VAL A 25 4.55 -4.59 2.29
N ILE A 26 3.50 -4.46 3.11
CA ILE A 26 3.37 -3.47 4.17
C ILE A 26 4.07 -3.98 5.42
N TYR A 27 5.11 -3.28 5.86
CA TYR A 27 5.70 -3.53 7.17
C TYR A 27 4.77 -3.04 8.28
N GLY A 28 4.16 -3.98 9.02
CA GLY A 28 3.13 -3.66 10.01
C GLY A 28 3.65 -3.21 11.38
N ALA A 29 4.91 -3.46 11.72
CA ALA A 29 5.43 -3.07 13.02
C ALA A 29 5.41 -1.53 13.19
N GLY A 30 4.83 -1.07 14.30
CA GLY A 30 4.64 0.35 14.57
C GLY A 30 3.48 1.00 13.80
N LYS A 31 2.72 0.25 12.99
CA LYS A 31 1.50 0.72 12.33
C LYS A 31 0.27 0.22 13.07
N THR A 32 -0.72 1.10 13.19
CA THR A 32 -2.04 0.73 13.72
C THR A 32 -2.83 -0.06 12.65
N ALA A 33 -3.75 -0.91 13.08
CA ALA A 33 -4.62 -1.65 12.15
C ALA A 33 -5.35 -0.74 11.14
N PRO A 34 -5.92 0.42 11.53
CA PRO A 34 -6.53 1.35 10.58
C PRO A 34 -5.54 1.88 9.52
N GLN A 35 -4.28 2.12 9.88
CA GLN A 35 -3.25 2.55 8.92
C GLN A 35 -2.93 1.44 7.92
N ILE A 36 -2.81 0.20 8.37
CA ILE A 36 -2.56 -0.94 7.48
C ILE A 36 -3.72 -1.12 6.50
N VAL A 37 -4.97 -1.05 6.99
CA VAL A 37 -6.17 -1.13 6.15
C VAL A 37 -6.22 -0.01 5.12
N ALA A 38 -5.89 1.22 5.51
CA ALA A 38 -5.86 2.35 4.58
C ALA A 38 -4.80 2.17 3.48
N ILE A 39 -3.62 1.65 3.82
CA ILE A 39 -2.56 1.34 2.84
C ILE A 39 -3.01 0.23 1.89
N MET A 40 -3.59 -0.85 2.42
CA MET A 40 -4.10 -1.95 1.58
C MET A 40 -5.18 -1.48 0.61
N ARG A 41 -6.11 -0.62 1.07
CA ARG A 41 -7.15 -0.06 0.20
C ARG A 41 -6.55 0.77 -0.92
N ALA A 42 -5.60 1.64 -0.60
CA ALA A 42 -4.95 2.47 -1.62
C ALA A 42 -4.20 1.64 -2.68
N LEU A 43 -3.50 0.58 -2.27
CA LEU A 43 -2.84 -0.35 -3.18
C LEU A 43 -3.85 -1.10 -4.05
N ASN A 44 -4.96 -1.56 -3.46
CA ASN A 44 -6.02 -2.27 -4.17
C ASN A 44 -6.76 -1.38 -5.17
N ASP A 45 -7.03 -0.12 -4.82
CA ASP A 45 -7.63 0.87 -5.71
C ASP A 45 -6.72 1.18 -6.91
N ALA A 46 -5.40 1.05 -6.74
CA ALA A 46 -4.40 1.13 -7.82
C ALA A 46 -4.28 -0.19 -8.62
N GLY A 47 -5.14 -1.18 -8.37
CA GLY A 47 -5.16 -2.47 -9.06
C GLY A 47 -4.09 -3.45 -8.58
N GLN A 48 -3.50 -3.21 -7.41
CA GLN A 48 -2.47 -4.08 -6.83
C GLN A 48 -2.96 -4.74 -5.54
N ASN A 49 -2.83 -6.06 -5.46
CA ASN A 49 -2.96 -6.75 -4.18
C ASN A 49 -1.85 -6.28 -3.23
N ALA A 50 -2.02 -6.49 -1.93
CA ALA A 50 -1.02 -6.13 -0.93
C ALA A 50 -0.99 -7.16 0.20
N PHE A 51 0.19 -7.36 0.79
CA PHE A 51 0.37 -8.17 1.99
C PHE A 51 0.83 -7.30 3.15
N ALA A 52 0.60 -7.72 4.38
CA ALA A 52 1.16 -7.08 5.56
C ALA A 52 1.86 -8.08 6.47
N THR A 53 2.97 -7.65 7.08
CA THR A 53 3.68 -8.42 8.11
C THR A 53 3.27 -7.96 9.50
N ARG A 54 3.38 -8.87 10.49
CA ARG A 54 3.17 -8.55 11.91
C ARG A 54 4.41 -7.94 12.53
#